data_AF-A0A9E3B6A7-F1
#
_entry.id   AF-A0A9E3B6A7-F1
#
_cell.length_a   1.000
_cell.length_b   1.000
_cell.length_c   1.000
_cell.angle_alpha   90.00
_cell.angle_beta   90.00
_cell.angle_gamma   90.00
#
_symmetry.space_group_name_H-M   'P 1'
#
loop_
_entity.id
_entity.type
_entity.pdbx_description
1 polymer ?
#
loop_
_entity_poly.entity_id
_entity_poly.type
_entity_poly.pdbx_seq_one_letter_code
_entity_poly.pdbx_strand_id
1 'polypeptide(L)'
;MQGRPGQGREHEDRPSARRIASSNGTGKQPSIPQRPPGMNRVSRPSALPRVARPQREVTEPGKSRRRLIIIAGALAIIAIFACIGSYAIYNVFSGISASSGAAVTAGNFLAAVSSRNYDQAYQDLGPAITLSLQKEQFTQQAQNLDRCYGTIKNYTEIPGSANNQGSSQSYSYTITREKLTRTYDLRLTLQQDQYDPNTWKVTDYGGDLGPGSAAQACK
;
A
#
# COMPACT_ATOMS: atom_id res chain seq x y z
N MET A 1 -55.17 15.61 32.99
CA MET A 1 -54.27 16.65 33.55
C MET A 1 -52.90 16.41 32.93
N GLN A 2 -52.53 17.18 31.90
CA GLN A 2 -51.58 18.34 31.97
C GLN A 2 -50.17 17.90 32.43
N GLY A 3 -49.06 18.12 31.71
CA GLY A 3 -48.80 18.88 30.49
C GLY A 3 -47.36 18.71 29.95
N ARG A 4 -47.16 19.18 28.72
CA ARG A 4 -45.89 19.53 28.00
C ARG A 4 -45.52 21.00 28.36
N PRO A 5 -44.41 21.68 27.90
CA PRO A 5 -43.33 21.33 26.95
C PRO A 5 -41.90 21.94 27.23
N GLY A 6 -40.97 21.74 26.27
CA GLY A 6 -39.75 22.56 26.00
C GLY A 6 -38.49 21.70 25.78
N GLN A 7 -37.87 21.44 24.61
CA GLN A 7 -37.53 22.14 23.35
C GLN A 7 -36.10 22.76 23.34
N GLY A 8 -35.26 22.35 22.37
CA GLY A 8 -33.95 22.93 21.99
C GLY A 8 -32.92 21.85 21.55
N ARG A 9 -32.92 21.36 20.30
CA ARG A 9 -32.22 21.82 19.07
C ARG A 9 -30.68 21.89 19.13
N GLU A 10 -30.07 20.88 18.50
CA GLU A 10 -28.97 20.87 17.50
C GLU A 10 -27.75 21.80 17.65
N HIS A 11 -26.54 21.23 17.66
CA HIS A 11 -25.51 21.58 16.67
C HIS A 11 -24.41 20.51 16.56
N GLU A 12 -24.31 19.98 15.35
CA GLU A 12 -23.21 19.19 14.79
C GLU A 12 -22.08 20.17 14.40
N ASP A 13 -20.81 19.84 14.65
CA ASP A 13 -19.70 20.35 13.81
C ASP A 13 -18.38 19.58 14.05
N ARG A 14 -17.89 18.99 12.95
CA ARG A 14 -16.59 18.32 12.77
C ARG A 14 -15.65 19.31 12.02
N PRO A 15 -14.38 18.97 11.74
CA PRO A 15 -13.24 19.86 11.94
C PRO A 15 -12.87 20.69 10.69
N SER A 16 -12.48 21.95 10.91
CA SER A 16 -11.92 22.82 9.86
C SER A 16 -10.46 22.49 9.56
N ALA A 17 -10.23 21.87 8.40
CA ALA A 17 -8.96 21.90 7.70
C ALA A 17 -8.86 23.13 6.78
N ARG A 18 -7.61 23.58 6.52
CA ARG A 18 -7.16 24.51 5.47
C ARG A 18 -7.70 25.95 5.50
N ARG A 19 -6.80 26.90 5.81
CA ARG A 19 -6.49 28.01 4.90
C ARG A 19 -4.99 28.31 4.93
N ILE A 20 -4.27 27.80 3.94
CA ILE A 20 -3.02 28.41 3.49
C ILE A 20 -3.43 29.74 2.83
N ALA A 21 -2.79 30.82 3.26
CA ALA A 21 -3.06 32.17 2.78
C ALA A 21 -2.91 32.23 1.25
N SER A 22 -4.01 32.55 0.59
CA SER A 22 -4.04 32.88 -0.83
C SER A 22 -3.19 34.12 -1.08
N SER A 23 -2.24 33.96 -1.99
CA SER A 23 -1.48 35.02 -2.65
C SER A 23 -2.43 36.01 -3.33
N ASN A 24 -2.71 37.13 -2.67
CA ASN A 24 -3.35 38.27 -3.31
C ASN A 24 -2.29 39.17 -3.94
N GLY A 25 -2.34 39.23 -5.26
CA GLY A 25 -1.50 40.09 -6.07
C GLY A 25 -1.71 41.57 -5.73
N THR A 26 -0.61 42.30 -5.74
CA THR A 26 -0.60 43.70 -6.14
C THR A 26 0.73 43.92 -6.84
N GLY A 27 0.72 43.73 -8.15
CA GLY A 27 1.81 44.15 -9.03
C GLY A 27 1.91 45.67 -8.97
N LYS A 28 2.68 46.18 -8.01
CA LYS A 28 3.09 47.58 -8.01
C LYS A 28 4.25 47.69 -9.00
N GLN A 29 3.94 48.07 -10.25
CA GLN A 29 4.96 48.60 -11.15
C GLN A 29 5.68 49.75 -10.45
N PRO A 30 7.02 49.76 -10.37
CA PRO A 30 7.74 50.94 -9.90
C PRO A 30 7.50 52.09 -10.88
N SER A 31 6.91 53.18 -10.39
CA SER A 31 6.74 54.42 -11.13
C SER A 31 8.11 55.04 -11.39
N ILE A 32 8.55 55.02 -12.65
CA ILE A 32 9.74 55.78 -13.08
C ILE A 32 9.34 57.27 -13.04
N PRO A 33 10.01 58.13 -12.26
CA PRO A 33 9.72 59.56 -12.25
C PRO A 33 9.95 60.17 -13.65
N GLN A 34 8.97 60.91 -14.17
CA GLN A 34 9.13 61.62 -15.43
C GLN A 34 10.16 62.75 -15.27
N ARG A 35 11.09 62.84 -16.23
CA ARG A 35 12.20 63.81 -16.21
C ARG A 35 11.69 65.21 -16.60
N PRO A 36 12.12 66.28 -15.90
CA PRO A 36 11.74 67.64 -16.25
C PRO A 36 12.20 68.07 -17.66
N PRO A 37 11.45 68.93 -18.37
CA PRO A 37 11.79 69.39 -19.71
C PRO A 37 13.11 70.18 -19.75
N GLY A 38 13.95 69.95 -20.76
CA GLY A 38 15.17 70.75 -21.02
C GLY A 38 16.52 70.12 -20.66
N MET A 39 16.57 68.88 -20.15
CA MET A 39 17.86 68.19 -19.90
C MET A 39 18.31 67.33 -21.08
N ASN A 40 19.41 67.74 -21.71
CA ASN A 40 20.12 66.97 -22.73
C ASN A 40 20.71 65.67 -22.14
N ARG A 41 20.68 64.59 -22.92
CA ARG A 41 21.15 63.26 -22.52
C ARG A 41 22.69 63.23 -22.53
N VAL A 42 23.30 63.11 -21.35
CA VAL A 42 24.76 62.88 -21.24
C VAL A 42 25.02 61.40 -21.53
N SER A 43 25.41 61.09 -22.77
CA SER A 43 25.59 59.72 -23.27
C SER A 43 27.04 59.20 -23.14
N ARG A 44 27.76 59.56 -22.07
CA ARG A 44 29.14 59.08 -21.86
C ARG A 44 29.36 58.64 -20.41
N PRO A 45 29.48 57.33 -20.14
CA PRO A 45 30.00 56.88 -18.85
C PRO A 45 31.49 57.25 -18.74
N SER A 46 31.88 57.82 -17.61
CA SER A 46 33.24 58.25 -17.32
C SER A 46 34.20 57.04 -17.14
N ALA A 47 35.36 57.14 -17.78
CA ALA A 47 36.39 56.10 -17.84
C ALA A 47 37.31 56.09 -16.61
N LEU A 48 36.74 56.13 -15.39
CA LEU A 48 37.52 56.04 -14.17
C LEU A 48 37.50 54.61 -13.61
N PRO A 49 38.68 54.01 -13.32
CA PRO A 49 38.77 52.65 -12.81
C PRO A 49 38.15 52.53 -11.42
N ARG A 50 37.22 51.57 -11.30
CA ARG A 50 36.46 51.31 -10.07
C ARG A 50 37.33 50.58 -9.05
N VAL A 51 37.48 51.17 -7.87
CA VAL A 51 38.20 50.58 -6.73
C VAL A 51 37.56 49.26 -6.30
N ALA A 52 38.38 48.24 -6.05
CA ALA A 52 37.94 46.89 -5.67
C ALA A 52 37.30 46.88 -4.28
N ARG A 53 36.12 46.24 -4.18
CA ARG A 53 35.37 46.05 -2.94
C ARG A 53 35.92 44.81 -2.19
N PRO A 54 36.05 44.82 -0.85
CA PRO A 54 36.49 43.67 -0.08
C PRO A 54 35.57 42.46 -0.31
N GLN A 55 36.15 41.28 -0.57
CA GLN A 55 35.41 40.04 -0.69
C GLN A 55 35.00 39.52 0.69
N ARG A 56 33.74 39.09 0.80
CA ARG A 56 33.15 38.49 1.99
C ARG A 56 33.65 37.05 2.12
N GLU A 57 34.15 36.71 3.30
CA GLU A 57 34.55 35.35 3.68
C GLU A 57 33.35 34.39 3.52
N VAL A 58 33.52 33.37 2.67
CA VAL A 58 32.49 32.37 2.39
C VAL A 58 32.53 31.33 3.51
N THR A 59 31.53 31.36 4.39
CA THR A 59 31.32 30.30 5.37
C THR A 59 31.11 28.97 4.63
N GLU A 60 32.02 28.01 4.79
CA GLU A 60 31.83 26.66 4.25
C GLU A 60 30.55 26.03 4.81
N PRO A 61 29.58 25.60 3.98
CA PRO A 61 28.38 24.96 4.48
C PRO A 61 28.69 23.54 4.97
N GLY A 62 28.39 23.31 6.25
CA GLY A 62 28.77 22.12 7.02
C GLY A 62 28.37 20.76 6.41
N LYS A 63 29.31 19.82 6.52
CA LYS A 63 29.20 18.38 6.16
C LYS A 63 27.99 17.65 6.77
N SER A 64 27.28 18.23 7.74
CA SER A 64 26.10 17.65 8.39
C SER A 64 24.88 17.56 7.47
N ARG A 65 24.71 18.52 6.53
CA ARG A 65 23.59 18.48 5.57
C ARG A 65 23.71 17.27 4.63
N ARG A 66 24.92 16.92 4.20
CA ARG A 66 25.15 15.72 3.37
C ARG A 66 24.85 14.42 4.12
N ARG A 67 25.21 14.32 5.40
CA ARG A 67 24.87 13.13 6.22
C ARG A 67 23.37 13.02 6.48
N LEU A 68 22.68 14.13 6.74
CA LEU A 68 21.22 14.16 6.84
C LEU A 68 20.54 13.77 5.52
N ILE A 69 21.06 14.20 4.37
CA ILE A 69 20.55 13.79 3.05
C ILE A 69 20.76 12.29 2.82
N ILE A 70 21.90 11.72 3.24
CA ILE A 70 22.17 10.27 3.11
C ILE A 70 21.24 9.46 4.02
N ILE A 71 21.05 9.87 5.27
CA ILE A 71 20.15 9.19 6.21
C ILE A 71 18.69 9.32 5.75
N ALA A 72 18.27 10.52 5.32
CA ALA A 72 16.94 10.73 4.76
C ALA A 72 16.72 9.91 3.49
N GLY A 73 17.75 9.78 2.63
CA GLY A 73 17.73 8.92 1.46
C GLY A 73 17.59 7.44 1.82
N ALA A 74 18.34 6.95 2.80
CA ALA A 74 18.25 5.57 3.27
C ALA A 74 16.87 5.25 3.89
N LEU A 75 16.33 6.16 4.71
CA LEU A 75 14.98 6.03 5.27
C LEU A 75 13.90 6.12 4.20
N ALA A 76 14.07 6.98 3.19
CA ALA A 76 13.16 7.06 2.05
C ALA A 76 13.17 5.76 1.25
N ILE A 77 14.34 5.16 1.00
CA ILE A 77 14.46 3.87 0.31
C ILE A 77 13.79 2.75 1.12
N ILE A 78 13.99 2.69 2.44
CA ILE A 78 13.33 1.70 3.31
C ILE A 78 11.81 1.90 3.32
N ALA A 79 11.34 3.14 3.42
CA ALA A 79 9.91 3.46 3.36
C ALA A 79 9.31 3.11 1.98
N ILE A 80 10.05 3.33 0.90
CA ILE A 80 9.65 2.96 -0.45
C ILE A 80 9.59 1.43 -0.58
N PHE A 81 10.55 0.66 -0.07
CA PHE A 81 10.48 -0.81 -0.08
C PHE A 81 9.33 -1.35 0.78
N ALA A 82 9.03 -0.73 1.93
CA ALA A 82 7.87 -1.09 2.75
C ALA A 82 6.52 -0.80 2.05
N CYS A 83 6.46 0.25 1.21
CA CYS A 83 5.26 0.60 0.43
C CYS A 83 5.16 -0.13 -0.92
N ILE A 84 6.28 -0.53 -1.55
CA ILE A 84 6.27 -1.30 -2.80
C ILE A 84 5.87 -2.76 -2.55
N GLY A 85 6.15 -3.30 -1.36
CA GLY A 85 5.60 -4.58 -0.92
C GLY A 85 4.06 -4.62 -0.98
N SER A 86 3.39 -3.48 -0.84
CA SER A 86 1.94 -3.32 -0.99
C SER A 86 1.50 -2.85 -2.39
N TYR A 87 2.34 -2.12 -3.15
CA TYR A 87 1.92 -1.58 -4.45
C TYR A 87 1.88 -2.59 -5.61
N ALA A 88 2.70 -3.64 -5.57
CA ALA A 88 2.60 -4.73 -6.55
C ALA A 88 1.34 -5.61 -6.36
N ILE A 89 0.64 -5.43 -5.23
CA ILE A 89 -0.53 -6.22 -4.85
C ILE A 89 -1.84 -5.58 -5.36
N TYR A 90 -1.92 -4.24 -5.49
CA TYR A 90 -3.19 -3.57 -5.84
C TYR A 90 -3.73 -3.89 -7.24
N ASN A 91 -2.89 -4.25 -8.21
CA ASN A 91 -3.36 -4.64 -9.55
C ASN A 91 -3.83 -6.12 -9.64
N VAL A 92 -3.55 -6.95 -8.62
CA VAL A 92 -4.06 -8.33 -8.51
C VAL A 92 -5.39 -8.38 -7.73
N PHE A 93 -5.68 -7.36 -6.93
CA PHE A 93 -6.82 -7.32 -6.00
C PHE A 93 -8.12 -6.73 -6.58
N SER A 94 -8.25 -6.58 -7.90
CA SER A 94 -9.43 -5.98 -8.53
C SER A 94 -10.69 -6.86 -8.54
N GLY A 95 -10.63 -8.08 -7.98
CA GLY A 95 -11.74 -9.05 -8.03
C GLY A 95 -12.41 -9.41 -6.70
N ILE A 96 -11.89 -9.00 -5.54
CA ILE A 96 -12.45 -9.45 -4.25
C ILE A 96 -13.70 -8.65 -3.93
N SER A 97 -14.85 -9.27 -4.14
CA SER A 97 -16.16 -8.73 -3.80
C SER A 97 -16.50 -9.11 -2.35
N ALA A 98 -16.93 -8.11 -1.58
CA ALA A 98 -17.45 -8.17 -0.19
C ALA A 98 -16.43 -8.07 0.95
N SER A 99 -16.51 -6.92 1.64
CA SER A 99 -15.85 -6.48 2.87
C SER A 99 -16.17 -7.35 4.10
N SER A 100 -15.82 -8.64 4.03
CA SER A 100 -15.91 -9.59 5.14
C SER A 100 -14.51 -9.97 5.61
N GLY A 101 -14.32 -10.19 6.92
CA GLY A 101 -13.02 -10.59 7.46
C GLY A 101 -12.47 -11.86 6.82
N ALA A 102 -13.36 -12.78 6.40
CA ALA A 102 -12.98 -14.00 5.71
C ALA A 102 -12.34 -13.74 4.34
N ALA A 103 -12.95 -12.89 3.50
CA ALA A 103 -12.39 -12.54 2.19
C ALA A 103 -11.01 -11.88 2.31
N VAL A 104 -10.82 -11.04 3.33
CA VAL A 104 -9.52 -10.42 3.63
C VAL A 104 -8.49 -11.47 4.02
N THR A 105 -8.81 -12.40 4.93
CA THR A 105 -7.90 -13.48 5.31
C THR A 105 -7.57 -14.40 4.13
N ALA A 106 -8.55 -14.74 3.29
CA ALA A 106 -8.31 -15.55 2.10
C ALA A 106 -7.35 -14.85 1.12
N GLY A 107 -7.54 -13.55 0.90
CA GLY A 107 -6.64 -12.72 0.11
C GLY A 107 -5.23 -12.63 0.70
N ASN A 108 -5.11 -12.44 2.02
CA ASN A 108 -3.82 -12.40 2.72
C ASN A 108 -3.07 -13.73 2.59
N PHE A 109 -3.76 -14.84 2.80
CA PHE A 109 -3.20 -16.18 2.65
C PHE A 109 -2.65 -16.39 1.23
N LEU A 110 -3.45 -16.12 0.20
CA LEU A 110 -3.03 -16.27 -1.19
C LEU A 110 -1.89 -15.33 -1.57
N ALA A 111 -1.91 -14.08 -1.09
CA ALA A 111 -0.83 -13.13 -1.29
C ALA A 111 0.48 -13.61 -0.63
N ALA A 112 0.40 -14.19 0.56
CA ALA A 112 1.54 -14.75 1.27
C ALA A 112 2.11 -15.97 0.52
N VAL A 113 1.24 -16.88 0.04
CA VAL A 113 1.67 -18.02 -0.78
C VAL A 113 2.30 -17.54 -2.10
N SER A 114 1.69 -16.59 -2.80
CA SER A 114 2.21 -16.08 -4.08
C SER A 114 3.55 -15.34 -3.93
N SER A 115 3.75 -14.65 -2.80
CA SER A 115 5.02 -13.98 -2.48
C SER A 115 6.08 -14.90 -1.87
N ARG A 116 5.79 -16.20 -1.72
CA ARG A 116 6.63 -17.20 -1.05
C ARG A 116 6.90 -16.88 0.43
N ASN A 117 6.03 -16.10 1.06
CA ASN A 117 6.05 -15.84 2.48
C ASN A 117 5.24 -16.90 3.22
N TYR A 118 5.74 -18.14 3.22
CA TYR A 118 5.02 -19.29 3.80
C TYR A 118 4.85 -19.18 5.31
N ASP A 119 5.72 -18.42 5.98
CA ASP A 119 5.60 -18.10 7.40
C ASP A 119 4.32 -17.31 7.70
N GLN A 120 4.03 -16.29 6.90
CA GLN A 120 2.78 -15.53 7.00
C GLN A 120 1.59 -16.39 6.56
N ALA A 121 1.71 -17.13 5.46
CA ALA A 121 0.63 -18.01 5.01
C ALA A 121 0.24 -19.04 6.08
N TYR A 122 1.21 -19.59 6.81
CA TYR A 122 0.95 -20.51 7.92
C TYR A 122 0.25 -19.82 9.11
N GLN A 123 0.52 -18.54 9.36
CA GLN A 123 -0.16 -17.77 10.41
C GLN A 123 -1.64 -17.55 10.09
N ASP A 124 -2.03 -17.54 8.83
CA ASP A 124 -3.44 -17.44 8.40
C ASP A 124 -4.19 -18.78 8.50
N LEU A 125 -3.49 -19.90 8.73
CA LEU A 125 -4.09 -21.22 8.92
C LEU A 125 -4.70 -21.37 10.32
N GLY A 126 -5.82 -22.08 10.37
CA GLY A 126 -6.54 -22.40 11.58
C GLY A 126 -6.14 -23.75 12.18
N PRO A 127 -6.60 -24.04 13.42
CA PRO A 127 -6.26 -25.26 14.15
C PRO A 127 -6.66 -26.54 13.41
N ALA A 128 -7.70 -26.51 12.57
CA ALA A 128 -8.09 -27.65 11.74
C ALA A 128 -6.93 -28.19 10.87
N ILE A 129 -6.03 -27.30 10.42
CA ILE A 129 -4.86 -27.67 9.63
C ILE A 129 -3.63 -27.77 10.54
N THR A 130 -3.38 -26.75 11.37
CA THR A 130 -2.12 -26.64 12.14
C THR A 130 -1.96 -27.69 13.24
N LEU A 131 -3.04 -28.37 13.66
CA LEU A 131 -2.95 -29.54 14.54
C LEU A 131 -2.36 -30.78 13.86
N SER A 132 -2.49 -30.88 12.53
CA SER A 132 -2.05 -32.06 11.75
C SER A 132 -0.83 -31.78 10.87
N LEU A 133 -0.62 -30.52 10.48
CA LEU A 133 0.44 -30.09 9.59
C LEU A 133 1.30 -29.03 10.28
N GLN A 134 2.56 -29.37 10.57
CA GLN A 134 3.50 -28.43 11.19
C GLN A 134 3.97 -27.37 10.18
N LYS A 135 4.46 -26.24 10.68
CA LYS A 135 4.93 -25.11 9.87
C LYS A 135 6.01 -25.53 8.87
N GLU A 136 6.97 -26.32 9.31
CA GLU A 136 8.08 -26.79 8.49
C GLU A 136 7.58 -27.71 7.37
N GLN A 137 6.61 -28.58 7.67
CA GLN A 137 6.01 -29.48 6.69
C GLN A 137 5.19 -28.71 5.64
N PHE A 138 4.37 -27.75 6.08
CA PHE A 138 3.64 -26.85 5.19
C PHE A 138 4.59 -26.09 4.25
N THR A 139 5.67 -25.52 4.81
CA THR A 139 6.67 -24.77 4.05
C THR A 139 7.35 -25.67 3.02
N GLN A 140 7.77 -26.88 3.40
CA GLN A 140 8.37 -27.84 2.48
C GLN A 140 7.41 -28.25 1.37
N GLN A 141 6.14 -28.51 1.70
CA GLN A 141 5.11 -28.85 0.71
C GLN A 141 4.92 -27.72 -0.30
N ALA A 142 4.77 -26.48 0.17
CA ALA A 142 4.60 -25.31 -0.70
C ALA A 142 5.82 -25.06 -1.59
N GLN A 143 7.04 -25.18 -1.03
CA GLN A 143 8.28 -25.05 -1.80
C GLN A 143 8.44 -26.15 -2.85
N ASN A 144 8.03 -27.39 -2.54
CA ASN A 144 8.06 -28.49 -3.50
C ASN A 144 7.08 -28.23 -4.66
N LEU A 145 5.87 -27.73 -4.37
CA LEU A 145 4.91 -27.32 -5.39
C LEU A 145 5.46 -26.19 -6.27
N ASP A 146 6.11 -25.19 -5.68
CA ASP A 146 6.71 -24.09 -6.43
C ASP A 146 7.89 -24.54 -7.30
N ARG A 147 8.72 -25.48 -6.80
CA ARG A 147 9.77 -26.11 -7.60
C ARG A 147 9.16 -26.86 -8.79
N CYS A 148 8.05 -27.55 -8.56
CA CYS A 148 7.41 -28.41 -9.55
C CYS A 148 6.68 -27.63 -10.64
N TYR A 149 5.73 -26.80 -10.21
CA TYR A 149 4.73 -26.16 -11.05
C TYR A 149 5.01 -24.68 -11.26
N GLY A 150 6.08 -24.15 -10.67
CA GLY A 150 6.37 -22.73 -10.65
C GLY A 150 5.61 -22.02 -9.53
N THR A 151 6.03 -20.79 -9.24
CA THR A 151 5.35 -19.97 -8.23
C THR A 151 3.96 -19.54 -8.74
N ILE A 152 3.08 -19.13 -7.83
CA ILE A 152 1.78 -18.56 -8.21
C ILE A 152 2.03 -17.20 -8.86
N LYS A 153 1.69 -17.11 -10.14
CA LYS A 153 1.79 -15.88 -10.93
C LYS A 153 0.57 -14.98 -10.75
N ASN A 154 -0.62 -15.59 -10.66
CA ASN A 154 -1.87 -14.87 -10.49
C ASN A 154 -2.90 -15.75 -9.78
N TYR A 155 -3.82 -15.13 -9.07
CA TYR A 155 -5.01 -15.76 -8.52
C TYR A 155 -6.18 -14.80 -8.66
N THR A 156 -7.34 -15.30 -9.06
CA THR A 156 -8.55 -14.50 -9.22
C THR A 156 -9.72 -15.22 -8.58
N GLU A 157 -10.47 -14.52 -7.72
CA GLU A 157 -11.69 -15.07 -7.14
C GLU A 157 -12.71 -15.38 -8.25
N ILE A 158 -13.34 -16.55 -8.18
CA ILE A 158 -14.40 -16.95 -9.09
C ILE A 158 -15.68 -16.20 -8.67
N PRO A 159 -16.26 -15.35 -9.53
CA PRO A 159 -17.44 -14.58 -9.19
C PRO A 159 -18.60 -15.46 -8.73
N GLY A 160 -19.22 -15.10 -7.61
CA GLY A 160 -20.36 -15.85 -7.05
C GLY A 160 -19.98 -17.19 -6.38
N SER A 161 -18.69 -17.48 -6.20
CA SER A 161 -18.25 -18.70 -5.50
C SER A 161 -18.39 -18.64 -3.99
N ALA A 162 -18.60 -17.44 -3.43
CA ALA A 162 -18.76 -17.22 -2.01
C ALA A 162 -19.96 -18.00 -1.46
N ASN A 163 -19.71 -18.89 -0.51
CA ASN A 163 -20.73 -19.61 0.23
C ASN A 163 -20.60 -19.28 1.73
N ASN A 164 -21.67 -18.71 2.29
CA ASN A 164 -21.71 -18.23 3.67
C ASN A 164 -22.61 -19.15 4.51
N GLN A 165 -22.04 -19.79 5.53
CA GLN A 165 -22.72 -20.67 6.46
C GLN A 165 -22.40 -20.23 7.90
N GLY A 166 -23.03 -19.12 8.33
CA GLY A 166 -22.82 -18.57 9.68
C GLY A 166 -21.36 -18.16 9.91
N SER A 167 -20.68 -18.86 10.81
CA SER A 167 -19.27 -18.65 11.15
C SER A 167 -18.28 -19.32 10.18
N SER A 168 -18.78 -20.04 9.17
CA SER A 168 -17.98 -20.64 8.11
C SER A 168 -18.24 -19.95 6.78
N GLN A 169 -17.19 -19.60 6.05
CA GLN A 169 -17.29 -19.01 4.71
C GLN A 169 -16.32 -19.72 3.77
N SER A 170 -16.68 -19.86 2.50
CA SER A 170 -15.78 -20.47 1.51
C SER A 170 -15.78 -19.71 0.20
N TYR A 171 -14.64 -19.69 -0.46
CA TYR A 171 -14.36 -18.97 -1.70
C TYR A 171 -13.60 -19.90 -2.65
N SER A 172 -13.80 -19.73 -3.95
CA SER A 172 -13.01 -20.45 -4.96
C SER A 172 -12.19 -19.46 -5.78
N TYR A 173 -10.94 -19.82 -6.04
CA TYR A 173 -9.98 -18.99 -6.75
C TYR A 173 -9.40 -19.76 -7.92
N THR A 174 -9.36 -19.15 -9.09
CA THR A 174 -8.61 -19.67 -10.23
C THR A 174 -7.14 -19.28 -10.06
N ILE A 175 -6.26 -20.28 -9.98
CA ILE A 175 -4.82 -20.14 -9.77
C ILE A 175 -4.07 -20.34 -11.07
N THR A 176 -3.11 -19.45 -11.33
CA THR A 176 -2.14 -19.55 -12.43
C THR A 176 -0.74 -19.68 -11.85
N ARG A 177 0.01 -20.71 -12.27
CA ARG A 177 1.42 -20.91 -11.90
C ARG A 177 2.35 -20.74 -13.10
N GLU A 178 3.62 -20.42 -12.85
CA GLU A 178 4.59 -20.10 -13.91
C GLU A 178 4.88 -21.26 -14.88
N LYS A 179 4.92 -22.52 -14.40
CA LYS A 179 5.28 -23.69 -15.23
C LYS A 179 4.07 -24.52 -15.66
N LEU A 180 2.86 -24.13 -15.27
CA LEU A 180 1.63 -24.79 -15.71
C LEU A 180 1.00 -24.01 -16.86
N THR A 181 0.63 -24.73 -17.92
CA THR A 181 -0.10 -24.16 -19.06
C THR A 181 -1.58 -23.96 -18.75
N ARG A 182 -2.15 -24.77 -17.86
CA ARG A 182 -3.55 -24.71 -17.45
C ARG A 182 -3.67 -24.14 -16.05
N THR A 183 -4.70 -23.34 -15.84
CA THR A 183 -5.12 -22.89 -14.51
C THR A 183 -5.86 -24.02 -13.80
N TYR A 184 -5.98 -23.90 -12.48
CA TYR A 184 -6.79 -24.80 -11.65
C TYR A 184 -7.52 -24.00 -10.59
N ASP A 185 -8.59 -24.57 -10.05
CA ASP A 185 -9.38 -23.92 -9.02
C ASP A 185 -8.97 -24.41 -7.63
N LEU A 186 -8.74 -23.48 -6.73
CA LEU A 186 -8.45 -23.72 -5.32
C LEU A 186 -9.62 -23.21 -4.49
N ARG A 187 -10.23 -24.09 -3.70
CA ARG A 187 -11.30 -23.72 -2.77
C ARG A 187 -10.70 -23.50 -1.39
N LEU A 188 -10.93 -22.33 -0.82
CA LEU A 188 -10.58 -22.02 0.56
C LEU A 188 -11.84 -22.02 1.42
N THR A 189 -11.78 -22.70 2.56
CA THR A 189 -12.79 -22.62 3.62
C THR A 189 -12.16 -21.91 4.81
N LEU A 190 -12.89 -20.93 5.34
CA LEU A 190 -12.50 -20.11 6.46
C LEU A 190 -13.51 -20.25 7.58
N GLN A 191 -12.99 -20.24 8.80
CA GLN A 191 -13.77 -20.29 10.01
C GLN A 191 -13.46 -19.06 10.85
N GLN A 192 -14.53 -18.40 11.31
CA GLN A 192 -14.45 -17.34 12.30
C GLN A 192 -14.11 -17.95 13.66
N ASP A 193 -13.20 -17.31 14.38
CA ASP A 193 -12.86 -17.70 15.75
C ASP A 193 -14.08 -17.49 16.67
N GLN A 194 -14.35 -18.47 17.53
CA GLN A 194 -15.49 -18.43 18.45
C GLN A 194 -15.31 -17.38 19.55
N TYR A 195 -14.07 -17.07 19.92
CA TYR A 195 -13.71 -16.13 20.99
C TYR A 195 -13.38 -14.73 20.47
N ASP A 196 -13.04 -14.61 19.18
CA ASP A 196 -12.81 -13.32 18.52
C ASP A 196 -13.50 -13.25 17.14
N PRO A 197 -14.67 -12.59 17.04
CA PRO A 197 -15.40 -12.51 15.78
C PRO A 197 -14.67 -11.71 14.69
N ASN A 198 -13.62 -10.96 15.02
CA ASN A 198 -12.82 -10.27 14.01
C ASN A 198 -11.72 -11.15 13.44
N THR A 199 -11.45 -12.30 14.05
CA THR A 199 -10.42 -13.23 13.63
C THR A 199 -11.01 -14.33 12.76
N TRP A 200 -10.45 -14.47 11.56
CA TRP A 200 -10.78 -15.52 10.60
C TRP A 200 -9.53 -16.31 10.27
N LYS A 201 -9.67 -17.62 10.10
CA LYS A 201 -8.57 -18.53 9.75
C LYS A 201 -8.98 -19.49 8.65
N VAL A 202 -8.04 -19.84 7.78
CA VAL A 202 -8.23 -20.88 6.76
C VAL A 202 -8.25 -22.23 7.45
N THR A 203 -9.35 -22.97 7.33
CA THR A 203 -9.52 -24.30 7.95
C THR A 203 -9.46 -25.44 6.94
N ASP A 204 -9.61 -25.14 5.65
CA ASP A 204 -9.41 -26.09 4.57
C ASP A 204 -8.98 -25.37 3.28
N TYR A 205 -8.12 -26.02 2.51
CA TYR A 205 -7.70 -25.58 1.17
C TYR A 205 -7.74 -26.72 0.13
N GLY A 206 -8.47 -27.81 0.40
CA GLY A 206 -8.63 -28.90 -0.57
C GLY A 206 -7.49 -29.92 -0.60
N GLY A 207 -6.68 -30.00 0.46
CA GLY A 207 -5.64 -31.02 0.66
C GLY A 207 -4.22 -30.59 0.23
N ASP A 208 -4.07 -29.97 -0.94
CA ASP A 208 -2.80 -29.40 -1.40
C ASP A 208 -2.98 -28.05 -2.11
N LEU A 209 -1.93 -27.22 -2.12
CA LEU A 209 -1.94 -25.91 -2.79
C LEU A 209 -1.70 -26.00 -4.30
N GLY A 210 -1.63 -27.20 -4.84
CA GLY A 210 -1.35 -27.50 -6.23
C GLY A 210 -2.61 -27.84 -7.03
N PRO A 211 -2.43 -28.20 -8.30
CA PRO A 211 -3.51 -28.61 -9.19
C PRO A 211 -4.13 -29.99 -8.88
N GLY A 212 -3.74 -30.62 -7.76
CA GLY A 212 -4.16 -31.98 -7.41
C GLY A 212 -3.81 -33.03 -8.47
N SER A 213 -4.61 -34.11 -8.51
CA SER A 213 -4.43 -35.23 -9.45
C SER A 213 -4.65 -34.89 -10.92
N ALA A 214 -5.13 -33.67 -11.22
CA ALA A 214 -5.39 -33.23 -12.58
C ALA A 214 -4.13 -32.79 -13.34
N ALA A 215 -3.01 -32.53 -12.64
CA ALA A 215 -1.74 -32.21 -13.28
C ALA A 215 -0.76 -33.40 -13.25
N GLN A 216 0.22 -33.34 -14.15
CA GLN A 216 1.30 -34.31 -14.20
C GLN A 216 2.04 -34.33 -12.85
N ALA A 217 2.22 -35.52 -12.30
CA ALA A 217 2.91 -35.71 -11.02
C ALA A 217 4.31 -35.10 -11.07
N CYS A 218 4.74 -34.52 -9.94
CA CYS A 218 6.09 -34.00 -9.81
C CYS A 218 7.11 -35.12 -10.00
N LYS A 219 7.94 -35.02 -11.05
CA LYS A 219 9.02 -35.97 -11.33
C LYS A 219 10.32 -35.51 -10.70
#